data_AF-A0A2V7V1S5-F1
#
_entry.id   AF-A0A2V7V1S5-F1
#
_cell.length_a   1.000
_cell.length_b   1.000
_cell.length_c   1.000
_cell.angle_alpha   90.00
_cell.angle_beta   90.00
_cell.angle_gamma   90.00
#
_symmetry.space_group_name_H-M   'P 1'
#
loop_
_entity.id
_entity.type
_entity.pdbx_description
1 polymer ?
#
loop_
_entity_poly.entity_id
_entity_poly.type
_entity_poly.pdbx_seq_one_letter_code
_entity_poly.pdbx_strand_id
1 'polypeptide(L)'
;VGSNAGPSTAAGATVADTVPAAITGATWTCLGAGGGTCAANGSGSINDTVNLPVGGTVTYTLTGTISPSATGSLSNTTTVTAPGGVTDPNLTNNSATDTDTLVALNYFTLAPCRVVDTRGGAAPIGGPVMQGQETRSLAMAGKCGIPSTAKAISINVAVTQPTAAGNVRLFPGGQTVPIVSSINYSAGQTRANNAIIPLNASGAMAAYVGQATGTTVHVIIDVNGYFE
;
A
#
# COMPACT_ATOMS: atom_id res chain seq x y z
N VAL A 1 -16.53 14.77 8.69
CA VAL A 1 -17.88 14.98 9.29
C VAL A 1 -17.99 16.44 9.68
N GLY A 2 -19.07 17.11 9.28
CA GLY A 2 -19.41 18.45 9.78
C GLY A 2 -20.61 18.38 10.71
N SER A 3 -20.61 19.16 11.79
CA SER A 3 -21.70 19.21 12.77
C SER A 3 -22.03 20.64 13.14
N ASN A 4 -23.29 20.89 13.51
CA ASN A 4 -23.71 22.18 14.05
C ASN A 4 -23.98 22.06 15.55
N ALA A 5 -23.10 22.63 16.38
CA ALA A 5 -23.26 22.63 17.83
C ALA A 5 -24.28 23.67 18.35
N GLY A 6 -24.85 24.49 17.46
CA GLY A 6 -25.70 25.63 17.80
C GLY A 6 -24.93 26.95 17.84
N PRO A 7 -25.59 28.06 18.25
CA PRO A 7 -26.89 28.09 18.92
C PRO A 7 -28.10 28.05 17.97
N SER A 8 -27.90 28.18 16.66
CA SER A 8 -29.00 28.26 15.68
C SER A 8 -28.80 27.29 14.51
N THR A 9 -29.88 27.00 13.78
CA THR A 9 -29.82 26.17 12.57
C THR A 9 -29.05 26.89 11.46
N ALA A 10 -28.11 26.19 10.83
CA ALA A 10 -27.39 26.67 9.66
C ALA A 10 -28.06 26.12 8.38
N ALA A 11 -29.22 26.70 8.03
CA ALA A 11 -29.99 26.30 6.86
C ALA A 11 -29.42 26.94 5.58
N GLY A 12 -28.85 26.12 4.70
CA GLY A 12 -28.19 26.60 3.48
C GLY A 12 -26.70 26.88 3.67
N ALA A 13 -26.07 26.30 4.70
CA ALA A 13 -24.61 26.33 4.81
C ALA A 13 -23.96 25.68 3.59
N THR A 14 -22.80 26.16 3.18
CA THR A 14 -22.06 25.61 2.04
C THR A 14 -20.92 24.76 2.55
N VAL A 15 -20.86 23.50 2.14
CA VAL A 15 -19.70 22.62 2.31
C VAL A 15 -18.88 22.66 1.03
N ALA A 16 -17.62 23.07 1.12
CA ALA A 16 -16.73 23.19 -0.02
C ALA A 16 -15.45 22.38 0.20
N ASP A 17 -15.08 21.59 -0.81
CA ASP A 17 -13.83 20.82 -0.85
C ASP A 17 -13.30 20.84 -2.28
N THR A 18 -12.14 21.47 -2.49
CA THR A 18 -11.49 21.44 -3.80
C THR A 18 -10.55 20.25 -3.87
N VAL A 19 -10.96 19.23 -4.62
CA VAL A 19 -10.19 18.01 -4.79
C VAL A 19 -8.81 18.34 -5.40
N PRO A 20 -7.70 17.94 -4.77
CA PRO A 20 -6.36 18.12 -5.31
C PRO A 20 -6.23 17.49 -6.70
N ALA A 21 -5.49 18.13 -7.61
CA ALA A 21 -5.26 17.62 -8.96
C ALA A 21 -4.57 16.24 -9.00
N ALA A 22 -3.92 15.85 -7.89
CA ALA A 22 -3.34 14.53 -7.71
C ALA A 22 -4.40 13.42 -7.52
N ILE A 23 -5.67 13.75 -7.28
CA ILE A 23 -6.79 12.80 -7.20
C ILE A 23 -7.62 12.92 -8.49
N THR A 24 -7.73 11.82 -9.21
CA THR A 24 -8.47 11.71 -10.47
C THR A 24 -9.72 10.87 -10.31
N GLY A 25 -10.74 11.12 -11.13
CA GLY A 25 -11.99 10.36 -11.09
C GLY A 25 -12.73 10.48 -9.76
N ALA A 26 -12.62 11.63 -9.09
CA ALA A 26 -13.19 11.80 -7.75
C ALA A 26 -14.72 11.73 -7.78
N THR A 27 -15.29 10.98 -6.84
CA THR A 27 -16.73 10.93 -6.56
C THR A 27 -16.95 11.05 -5.06
N TRP A 28 -18.09 11.56 -4.65
CA TRP A 28 -18.42 11.67 -3.23
C TRP A 28 -19.86 11.26 -2.95
N THR A 29 -20.09 10.78 -1.74
CA THR A 29 -21.42 10.57 -1.16
C THR A 29 -21.57 11.40 0.10
N CYS A 30 -22.80 11.73 0.46
CA CYS A 30 -23.09 12.37 1.74
C CYS A 30 -24.25 11.70 2.47
N LEU A 31 -24.08 11.55 3.78
CA LEU A 31 -25.11 11.07 4.69
C LEU A 31 -25.37 12.12 5.77
N GLY A 32 -26.63 12.54 5.88
CA GLY A 32 -27.10 13.39 6.96
C GLY A 32 -27.59 12.58 8.17
N ALA A 33 -27.41 13.12 9.37
CA ALA A 33 -27.98 12.58 10.62
C ALA A 33 -28.42 13.71 11.56
N GLY A 34 -29.29 13.40 12.52
CA GLY A 34 -29.83 14.41 13.44
C GLY A 34 -30.63 15.52 12.73
N GLY A 35 -31.28 15.19 11.59
CA GLY A 35 -32.00 16.15 10.75
C GLY A 35 -31.12 16.93 9.77
N GLY A 36 -29.80 16.69 9.75
CA GLY A 36 -28.92 17.25 8.72
C GLY A 36 -29.28 16.70 7.33
N THR A 37 -29.22 17.54 6.30
CA THR A 37 -29.48 17.12 4.91
C THR A 37 -28.43 17.68 3.96
N CYS A 38 -28.09 16.89 2.94
CA CYS A 38 -27.11 17.19 1.89
C CYS A 38 -27.52 16.47 0.60
N ALA A 39 -26.89 16.80 -0.52
CA ALA A 39 -27.01 16.02 -1.75
C ALA A 39 -26.43 14.61 -1.52
N ALA A 40 -27.13 13.56 -1.95
CA ALA A 40 -26.73 12.19 -1.64
C ALA A 40 -25.38 11.79 -2.25
N ASN A 41 -25.02 12.37 -3.40
CA ASN A 41 -23.78 12.11 -4.11
C ASN A 41 -23.43 13.21 -5.13
N GLY A 42 -22.19 13.20 -5.60
CA GLY A 42 -21.70 14.01 -6.70
C GLY A 42 -20.32 13.57 -7.20
N SER A 43 -19.75 14.34 -8.12
CA SER A 43 -18.44 14.08 -8.74
C SER A 43 -17.53 15.29 -8.68
N GLY A 44 -16.22 15.05 -8.60
CA GLY A 44 -15.22 16.11 -8.51
C GLY A 44 -15.21 16.79 -7.14
N SER A 45 -14.91 18.08 -7.14
CA SER A 45 -14.96 18.94 -5.96
C SER A 45 -16.34 18.96 -5.32
N ILE A 46 -16.38 19.07 -3.99
CA ILE A 46 -17.62 19.27 -3.24
C ILE A 46 -17.91 20.77 -3.23
N ASN A 47 -19.12 21.13 -3.65
CA ASN A 47 -19.70 22.45 -3.44
C ASN A 47 -21.20 22.22 -3.22
N ASP A 48 -21.54 21.75 -2.03
CA ASP A 48 -22.88 21.30 -1.69
C ASP A 48 -23.52 22.23 -0.65
N THR A 49 -24.82 22.47 -0.83
CA THR A 49 -25.63 23.26 0.09
C THR A 49 -26.32 22.33 1.06
N VAL A 50 -26.03 22.49 2.35
CA VAL A 50 -26.53 21.63 3.41
C VAL A 50 -27.46 22.38 4.35
N ASN A 51 -28.39 21.64 4.97
CA ASN A 51 -29.13 22.13 6.12
C ASN A 51 -28.62 21.42 7.36
N LEU A 52 -28.18 22.18 8.35
CA LEU A 52 -27.67 21.64 9.62
C LEU A 52 -28.48 22.21 10.79
N PRO A 53 -29.50 21.49 11.28
CA PRO A 53 -30.14 21.78 12.57
C PRO A 53 -29.13 21.76 13.71
N VAL A 54 -29.49 22.37 14.85
CA VAL A 54 -28.69 22.25 16.08
C VAL A 54 -28.59 20.77 16.47
N GLY A 55 -27.37 20.26 16.63
CA GLY A 55 -27.07 18.83 16.86
C GLY A 55 -27.04 17.97 15.58
N GLY A 56 -27.39 18.53 14.42
CA GLY A 56 -27.36 17.86 13.14
C GLY A 56 -25.94 17.69 12.59
N THR A 57 -25.75 16.65 11.77
CA THR A 57 -24.46 16.36 11.13
C THR A 57 -24.63 15.97 9.67
N VAL A 58 -23.58 16.20 8.88
CA VAL A 58 -23.40 15.65 7.53
C VAL A 58 -22.02 15.01 7.42
N THR A 59 -21.97 13.84 6.79
CA THR A 59 -20.72 13.09 6.59
C THR A 59 -20.50 12.87 5.11
N TYR A 60 -19.41 13.45 4.59
CA TYR A 60 -18.96 13.20 3.22
C TYR A 60 -17.95 12.06 3.20
N THR A 61 -18.06 11.21 2.19
CA THR A 61 -17.05 10.22 1.81
C THR A 61 -16.60 10.52 0.39
N LEU A 62 -15.37 10.99 0.23
CA LEU A 62 -14.73 11.27 -1.05
C LEU A 62 -13.89 10.05 -1.45
N THR A 63 -14.05 9.58 -2.68
CA THR A 63 -13.28 8.48 -3.28
C THR A 63 -12.66 8.95 -4.59
N GLY A 64 -11.47 8.45 -4.92
CA GLY A 64 -10.78 8.78 -6.17
C GLY A 64 -9.51 7.96 -6.34
N THR A 65 -8.84 8.14 -7.48
CA THR A 65 -7.57 7.47 -7.79
C THR A 65 -6.44 8.46 -7.71
N ILE A 66 -5.42 8.17 -6.89
CA ILE A 66 -4.21 8.98 -6.81
C ILE A 66 -3.43 8.82 -8.13
N SER A 67 -3.03 9.94 -8.74
CA SER A 67 -2.20 9.96 -9.94
C SER A 67 -0.90 9.19 -9.69
N PRO A 68 -0.48 8.28 -10.58
CA PRO A 68 0.82 7.59 -10.46
C PRO A 68 2.03 8.54 -10.43
N SER A 69 1.86 9.77 -10.90
CA SER A 69 2.91 10.81 -10.88
C SER A 69 2.88 11.69 -9.62
N ALA A 70 1.94 11.47 -8.70
CA ALA A 70 1.84 12.27 -7.48
C ALA A 70 3.00 11.93 -6.54
N THR A 71 3.68 12.95 -6.05
CA THR A 71 4.81 12.85 -5.12
C THR A 71 4.66 13.86 -3.99
N GLY A 72 5.26 13.60 -2.83
CA GLY A 72 5.22 14.54 -1.69
C GLY A 72 3.96 14.35 -0.84
N SER A 73 3.46 15.41 -0.21
CA SER A 73 2.24 15.34 0.62
C SER A 73 0.98 15.60 -0.21
N LEU A 74 0.02 14.69 -0.13
CA LEU A 74 -1.33 14.88 -0.62
C LEU A 74 -2.19 15.42 0.52
N SER A 75 -2.67 16.65 0.39
CA SER A 75 -3.51 17.30 1.42
C SER A 75 -4.86 17.67 0.81
N ASN A 76 -5.95 17.28 1.47
CA ASN A 76 -7.32 17.58 1.05
C ASN A 76 -8.04 18.30 2.19
N THR A 77 -8.65 19.45 1.91
CA THR A 77 -9.28 20.30 2.92
C THR A 77 -10.73 20.58 2.58
N THR A 78 -11.62 20.19 3.49
CA THR A 78 -13.03 20.56 3.45
C THR A 78 -13.27 21.75 4.37
N THR A 79 -14.13 22.67 3.94
CA THR A 79 -14.59 23.82 4.74
C THR A 79 -16.10 23.89 4.79
N VAL A 80 -16.64 24.51 5.85
CA VAL A 80 -18.06 24.82 5.99
C VAL A 80 -18.24 26.32 6.18
N THR A 81 -19.11 26.94 5.38
CA THR A 81 -19.43 28.36 5.47
C THR A 81 -20.90 28.54 5.86
N ALA A 82 -21.15 29.29 6.93
CA ALA A 82 -22.50 29.63 7.35
C ALA A 82 -23.24 30.45 6.28
N PRO A 83 -24.57 30.27 6.12
CA PRO A 83 -25.37 31.05 5.18
C PRO A 83 -25.52 32.51 5.64
N GLY A 84 -25.89 33.40 4.71
CA GLY A 84 -26.17 34.80 5.02
C GLY A 84 -27.25 34.93 6.10
N GLY A 85 -26.98 35.77 7.11
CA GLY A 85 -27.89 35.99 8.25
C GLY A 85 -27.73 35.01 9.42
N VAL A 86 -26.85 34.00 9.30
CA VAL A 86 -26.46 33.12 10.41
C VAL A 86 -25.03 33.44 10.83
N THR A 87 -24.85 33.77 12.11
CA THR A 87 -23.51 34.02 12.68
C THR A 87 -22.96 32.74 13.29
N ASP A 88 -21.79 32.33 12.83
CA ASP A 88 -20.97 31.32 13.49
C ASP A 88 -20.07 31.99 14.55
N PRO A 89 -20.25 31.68 15.85
CA PRO A 89 -19.45 32.28 16.90
C PRO A 89 -18.01 31.76 16.96
N ASN A 90 -17.69 30.63 16.31
CA ASN A 90 -16.36 30.04 16.31
C ASN A 90 -15.88 29.69 14.90
N LEU A 91 -15.19 30.61 14.25
CA LEU A 91 -14.69 30.38 12.89
C LEU A 91 -13.51 29.38 12.80
N THR A 92 -12.96 28.92 13.92
CA THR A 92 -11.75 28.07 13.93
C THR A 92 -12.03 26.58 13.72
N ASN A 93 -13.30 26.15 13.81
CA ASN A 93 -13.71 24.75 13.66
C ASN A 93 -14.39 24.47 12.29
N ASN A 94 -14.37 25.43 11.37
CA ASN A 94 -15.02 25.34 10.06
C ASN A 94 -14.18 24.69 8.96
N SER A 95 -13.08 24.04 9.33
CA SER A 95 -12.16 23.40 8.40
C SER A 95 -11.66 22.08 8.96
N ALA A 96 -11.53 21.08 8.09
CA ALA A 96 -10.87 19.81 8.38
C ALA A 96 -9.94 19.46 7.23
N THR A 97 -8.73 19.01 7.55
CA THR A 97 -7.71 18.63 6.56
C THR A 97 -7.26 17.21 6.82
N ASP A 98 -7.23 16.41 5.75
CA ASP A 98 -6.56 15.11 5.73
C ASP A 98 -5.24 15.24 4.96
N THR A 99 -4.19 14.54 5.39
CA THR A 99 -2.87 14.66 4.75
C THR A 99 -2.13 13.33 4.77
N ASP A 100 -1.88 12.82 3.56
CA ASP A 100 -1.09 11.62 3.31
C ASP A 100 0.29 11.99 2.75
N THR A 101 1.31 11.21 3.10
CA THR A 101 2.63 11.33 2.46
C THR A 101 2.76 10.24 1.40
N LEU A 102 2.93 10.66 0.15
CA LEU A 102 3.15 9.78 -0.99
C LEU A 102 4.65 9.51 -1.15
N VAL A 103 5.04 8.25 -0.97
CA VAL A 103 6.42 7.79 -1.23
C VAL A 103 6.44 7.02 -2.54
N ALA A 104 6.72 7.72 -3.63
CA ALA A 104 7.04 7.10 -4.91
C ALA A 104 8.48 6.59 -4.87
N LEU A 105 8.72 5.38 -5.37
CA LEU A 105 10.05 4.80 -5.51
C LEU A 105 10.47 4.80 -6.97
N ASN A 106 11.72 5.15 -7.25
CA ASN A 106 12.29 5.07 -8.59
C ASN A 106 12.87 3.67 -8.83
N TYR A 107 12.75 3.17 -10.07
CA TYR A 107 13.38 1.90 -10.46
C TYR A 107 14.78 2.13 -11.02
N PHE A 108 15.75 1.42 -10.45
CA PHE A 108 17.15 1.43 -10.90
C PHE A 108 17.52 0.04 -11.41
N THR A 109 18.00 -0.01 -12.66
CA THR A 109 18.45 -1.26 -13.27
C THR A 109 19.79 -1.70 -12.72
N LEU A 110 19.95 -3.01 -12.53
CA LEU A 110 21.23 -3.65 -12.22
C LEU A 110 21.62 -4.62 -13.34
N ALA A 111 22.92 -4.83 -13.53
CA ALA A 111 23.37 -5.97 -14.32
C ALA A 111 22.85 -7.27 -13.66
N PRO A 112 22.22 -8.21 -14.40
CA PRO A 112 21.68 -9.43 -13.82
C PRO A 112 22.71 -10.17 -12.98
N CYS A 113 22.36 -10.46 -11.73
CA CYS A 113 23.30 -11.02 -10.76
C CYS A 113 22.63 -12.02 -9.83
N ARG A 114 23.28 -13.17 -9.62
CA ARG A 114 22.79 -14.21 -8.72
C ARG A 114 23.13 -13.86 -7.27
N VAL A 115 22.11 -13.64 -6.45
CA VAL A 115 22.28 -13.36 -5.01
C VAL A 115 22.09 -14.62 -4.18
N VAL A 116 21.11 -15.44 -4.53
CA VAL A 116 20.75 -16.66 -3.78
C VAL A 116 20.91 -17.87 -4.68
N ASP A 117 21.56 -18.91 -4.17
CA ASP A 117 21.67 -20.21 -4.83
C ASP A 117 21.81 -21.32 -3.80
N THR A 118 20.71 -21.95 -3.41
CA THR A 118 20.77 -22.96 -2.33
C THR A 118 21.36 -24.31 -2.77
N ARG A 119 21.87 -24.42 -4.01
CA ARG A 119 22.60 -25.60 -4.48
C ARG A 119 24.03 -25.67 -3.95
N GLY A 120 24.58 -24.55 -3.48
CA GLY A 120 25.94 -24.47 -2.95
C GLY A 120 26.23 -23.16 -2.22
N GLY A 121 27.47 -22.94 -1.80
CA GLY A 121 27.84 -21.75 -1.03
C GLY A 121 27.35 -21.76 0.42
N ALA A 122 27.65 -20.68 1.15
CA ALA A 122 27.37 -20.56 2.58
C ALA A 122 25.98 -19.99 2.86
N ALA A 123 25.35 -20.50 3.92
CA ALA A 123 24.12 -19.92 4.47
C ALA A 123 24.31 -18.44 4.86
N PRO A 124 23.26 -17.61 4.83
CA PRO A 124 21.86 -17.98 4.56
C PRO A 124 21.45 -17.87 3.07
N ILE A 125 22.27 -17.27 2.21
CA ILE A 125 21.95 -17.04 0.79
C ILE A 125 22.44 -18.17 -0.14
N GLY A 126 23.36 -19.01 0.34
CA GLY A 126 23.73 -20.26 -0.32
C GLY A 126 22.98 -21.46 0.25
N GLY A 127 23.62 -22.63 0.18
CA GLY A 127 23.15 -23.85 0.82
C GLY A 127 23.02 -23.70 2.35
N PRO A 128 22.42 -24.69 3.03
CA PRO A 128 21.92 -25.95 2.49
C PRO A 128 20.61 -25.79 1.69
N VAL A 129 20.19 -26.85 1.00
CA VAL A 129 18.86 -26.93 0.36
C VAL A 129 17.75 -26.55 1.35
N MET A 130 16.71 -25.87 0.89
CA MET A 130 15.61 -25.46 1.76
C MET A 130 14.69 -26.64 2.04
N GLN A 131 14.24 -26.76 3.29
CA GLN A 131 13.34 -27.80 3.77
C GLN A 131 11.87 -27.38 3.64
N GLY A 132 10.97 -28.34 3.48
CA GLY A 132 9.53 -28.09 3.57
C GLY A 132 9.15 -27.50 4.93
N GLN A 133 8.25 -26.51 4.91
CA GLN A 133 7.85 -25.69 6.04
C GLN A 133 8.93 -24.73 6.59
N GLU A 134 10.12 -24.66 5.96
CA GLU A 134 11.16 -23.71 6.35
C GLU A 134 10.82 -22.29 5.89
N THR A 135 11.06 -21.30 6.75
CA THR A 135 11.23 -19.89 6.36
C THR A 135 12.69 -19.51 6.54
N ARG A 136 13.32 -18.99 5.48
CA ARG A 136 14.70 -18.51 5.52
C ARG A 136 14.76 -17.02 5.23
N SER A 137 15.44 -16.27 6.10
CA SER A 137 15.75 -14.86 5.88
C SER A 137 16.95 -14.71 4.96
N LEU A 138 16.85 -13.85 3.96
CA LEU A 138 17.81 -13.65 2.88
C LEU A 138 18.19 -12.16 2.84
N ALA A 139 19.43 -11.85 3.22
CA ALA A 139 19.94 -10.48 3.18
C ALA A 139 20.31 -10.10 1.74
N MET A 140 19.58 -9.13 1.18
CA MET A 140 19.72 -8.73 -0.22
C MET A 140 20.51 -7.44 -0.38
N ALA A 141 20.29 -6.46 0.50
CA ALA A 141 21.06 -5.22 0.49
C ALA A 141 22.56 -5.48 0.63
N GLY A 142 23.36 -4.68 -0.08
CA GLY A 142 24.82 -4.83 -0.18
C GLY A 142 25.28 -5.97 -1.08
N LYS A 143 24.37 -6.72 -1.72
CA LYS A 143 24.69 -7.74 -2.73
C LYS A 143 24.41 -7.20 -4.12
N CYS A 144 25.24 -7.56 -5.10
CA CYS A 144 24.99 -7.27 -6.52
C CYS A 144 24.67 -5.78 -6.83
N GLY A 145 25.21 -4.84 -6.05
CA GLY A 145 24.94 -3.40 -6.22
C GLY A 145 23.61 -2.91 -5.64
N ILE A 146 22.85 -3.73 -4.93
CA ILE A 146 21.63 -3.32 -4.22
C ILE A 146 22.04 -2.40 -3.05
N PRO A 147 21.62 -1.12 -3.02
CA PRO A 147 21.95 -0.21 -1.92
C PRO A 147 21.19 -0.57 -0.64
N SER A 148 21.68 -0.11 0.52
CA SER A 148 20.99 -0.29 1.81
C SER A 148 19.70 0.51 1.92
N THR A 149 19.52 1.50 1.05
CA THR A 149 18.32 2.35 0.95
C THR A 149 17.19 1.71 0.13
N ALA A 150 17.47 0.63 -0.62
CA ALA A 150 16.48 -0.09 -1.42
C ALA A 150 15.28 -0.55 -0.58
N LYS A 151 14.08 -0.21 -1.04
CA LYS A 151 12.80 -0.58 -0.43
C LYS A 151 12.17 -1.82 -1.07
N ALA A 152 12.50 -2.10 -2.32
CA ALA A 152 12.11 -3.34 -3.00
C ALA A 152 13.14 -3.75 -4.05
N ILE A 153 13.09 -5.00 -4.50
CA ILE A 153 13.95 -5.54 -5.56
C ILE A 153 13.12 -6.21 -6.65
N SER A 154 13.57 -6.06 -7.89
CA SER A 154 13.07 -6.80 -9.06
C SER A 154 13.94 -8.02 -9.30
N ILE A 155 13.33 -9.19 -9.27
CA ILE A 155 14.03 -10.48 -9.28
C ILE A 155 13.42 -11.47 -10.28
N ASN A 156 14.23 -12.45 -10.66
CA ASN A 156 13.78 -13.73 -11.17
C ASN A 156 14.06 -14.80 -10.11
N VAL A 157 13.01 -15.48 -9.64
CA VAL A 157 13.14 -16.65 -8.77
C VAL A 157 13.03 -17.92 -9.60
N ALA A 158 13.94 -18.86 -9.39
CA ALA A 158 13.84 -20.20 -9.91
C ALA A 158 13.84 -21.24 -8.78
N VAL A 159 13.03 -22.27 -8.96
CA VAL A 159 13.03 -23.48 -8.14
C VAL A 159 13.54 -24.64 -8.97
N THR A 160 14.34 -25.52 -8.37
CA THR A 160 14.80 -26.74 -9.06
C THR A 160 14.94 -27.91 -8.09
N GLN A 161 14.84 -29.12 -8.64
CA GLN A 161 14.88 -30.39 -7.91
C GLN A 161 13.96 -30.44 -6.67
N PRO A 162 12.70 -29.95 -6.73
CA PRO A 162 11.79 -30.12 -5.61
C PRO A 162 11.48 -31.62 -5.42
N THR A 163 11.49 -32.11 -4.18
CA THR A 163 11.17 -33.51 -3.90
C THR A 163 9.67 -33.77 -3.77
N ALA A 164 8.85 -32.74 -3.64
CA ALA A 164 7.39 -32.81 -3.60
C ALA A 164 6.74 -31.62 -4.31
N ALA A 165 5.41 -31.70 -4.53
CA ALA A 165 4.65 -30.55 -4.98
C ALA A 165 4.53 -29.51 -3.85
N GLY A 166 4.51 -28.23 -4.23
CA GLY A 166 4.38 -27.14 -3.28
C GLY A 166 4.57 -25.77 -3.95
N ASN A 167 4.97 -24.81 -3.14
CA ASN A 167 5.22 -23.44 -3.56
C ASN A 167 6.39 -22.81 -2.81
N VAL A 168 6.92 -21.74 -3.38
CA VAL A 168 7.76 -20.79 -2.65
C VAL A 168 6.99 -19.48 -2.53
N ARG A 169 7.03 -18.89 -1.34
CA ARG A 169 6.45 -17.57 -1.03
C ARG A 169 7.57 -16.64 -0.65
N LEU A 170 7.68 -15.53 -1.37
CA LEU A 170 8.68 -14.49 -1.16
C LEU A 170 7.99 -13.27 -0.55
N PHE A 171 8.55 -12.73 0.53
CA PHE A 171 7.94 -11.65 1.30
C PHE A 171 9.00 -10.85 2.06
N PRO A 172 8.68 -9.66 2.61
CA PRO A 172 9.64 -8.87 3.38
C PRO A 172 10.12 -9.61 4.63
N GLY A 173 11.42 -9.50 4.94
CA GLY A 173 12.02 -10.23 6.06
C GLY A 173 11.38 -9.90 7.40
N GLY A 174 11.07 -10.92 8.20
CA GLY A 174 10.46 -10.77 9.53
C GLY A 174 8.94 -10.61 9.55
N GLN A 175 8.28 -10.64 8.38
CA GLN A 175 6.82 -10.64 8.30
C GLN A 175 6.23 -12.05 8.46
N THR A 176 4.94 -12.13 8.73
CA THR A 176 4.19 -13.40 8.71
C THR A 176 4.13 -13.96 7.30
N VAL A 177 4.17 -15.30 7.18
CA VAL A 177 4.12 -15.97 5.88
C VAL A 177 2.78 -15.68 5.21
N PRO A 178 2.75 -15.06 4.01
CA PRO A 178 1.51 -14.77 3.31
C PRO A 178 0.83 -16.06 2.83
N ILE A 179 -0.48 -16.02 2.59
CA ILE A 179 -1.23 -17.17 2.04
C ILE A 179 -1.09 -17.34 0.53
N VAL A 180 -0.55 -16.33 -0.16
CA VAL A 180 -0.34 -16.32 -1.61
C VAL A 180 1.05 -16.83 -1.99
N SER A 181 1.16 -17.44 -3.18
CA SER A 181 2.40 -18.03 -3.68
C SER A 181 3.11 -17.12 -4.68
N SER A 182 4.45 -17.14 -4.66
CA SER A 182 5.27 -16.48 -5.68
C SER A 182 5.56 -17.42 -6.85
N ILE A 183 5.68 -18.73 -6.59
CA ILE A 183 5.86 -19.76 -7.61
C ILE A 183 5.34 -21.10 -7.10
N ASN A 184 4.60 -21.83 -7.94
CA ASN A 184 4.08 -23.17 -7.65
C ASN A 184 4.85 -24.20 -8.49
N TYR A 185 4.96 -25.44 -8.03
CA TYR A 185 5.69 -26.49 -8.74
C TYR A 185 5.26 -27.89 -8.27
N SER A 186 5.56 -28.90 -9.09
CA SER A 186 5.47 -30.32 -8.74
C SER A 186 6.87 -30.92 -8.54
N ALA A 187 6.94 -32.13 -7.98
CA ALA A 187 8.20 -32.85 -7.80
C ALA A 187 8.99 -32.97 -9.11
N GLY A 188 10.31 -32.79 -9.05
CA GLY A 188 11.24 -32.84 -10.18
C GLY A 188 11.19 -31.65 -11.14
N GLN A 189 10.23 -30.72 -11.01
CA GLN A 189 10.11 -29.60 -11.93
C GLN A 189 11.12 -28.49 -11.64
N THR A 190 11.75 -27.98 -12.69
CA THR A 190 12.43 -26.69 -12.66
C THR A 190 11.49 -25.63 -13.23
N ARG A 191 11.20 -24.58 -12.45
CA ARG A 191 10.31 -23.49 -12.86
C ARG A 191 10.92 -22.16 -12.45
N ALA A 192 10.57 -21.10 -13.17
CA ALA A 192 10.95 -19.74 -12.83
C ALA A 192 9.74 -18.79 -12.87
N ASN A 193 9.83 -17.69 -12.12
CA ASN A 193 8.89 -16.58 -12.15
C ASN A 193 9.61 -15.25 -11.84
N ASN A 194 9.15 -14.15 -12.44
CA ASN A 194 9.61 -12.82 -12.09
C ASN A 194 8.75 -12.26 -10.95
N ALA A 195 9.36 -11.49 -10.05
CA ALA A 195 8.65 -10.86 -8.93
C ALA A 195 9.31 -9.54 -8.52
N ILE A 196 8.51 -8.65 -7.92
CA ILE A 196 8.99 -7.49 -7.18
C ILE A 196 8.73 -7.77 -5.69
N ILE A 197 9.79 -7.77 -4.88
CA ILE A 197 9.71 -8.12 -3.46
C ILE A 197 10.14 -6.92 -2.62
N PRO A 198 9.27 -6.40 -1.72
CA PRO A 198 9.69 -5.39 -0.77
C PRO A 198 10.70 -5.97 0.23
N LEU A 199 11.64 -5.13 0.64
CA LEU A 199 12.64 -5.45 1.65
C LEU A 199 12.20 -4.87 2.99
N ASN A 200 12.61 -5.52 4.09
CA ASN A 200 12.45 -4.91 5.40
C ASN A 200 13.49 -3.78 5.62
N ALA A 201 13.44 -3.13 6.78
CA ALA A 201 14.33 -2.02 7.12
C ALA A 201 15.83 -2.38 7.11
N SER A 202 16.19 -3.66 7.26
CA SER A 202 17.58 -4.13 7.17
C SER A 202 17.98 -4.60 5.76
N GLY A 203 17.11 -4.42 4.77
CA GLY A 203 17.37 -4.81 3.38
C GLY A 203 17.25 -6.32 3.13
N ALA A 204 16.46 -7.03 3.94
CA ALA A 204 16.24 -8.47 3.83
C ALA A 204 14.83 -8.81 3.34
N MET A 205 14.74 -9.91 2.60
CA MET A 205 13.52 -10.62 2.28
C MET A 205 13.52 -11.99 2.96
N ALA A 206 12.42 -12.73 2.87
CA ALA A 206 12.34 -14.12 3.30
C ALA A 206 11.74 -15.00 2.20
N ALA A 207 12.16 -16.26 2.18
CA ALA A 207 11.58 -17.30 1.36
C ALA A 207 11.00 -18.39 2.27
N TYR A 208 9.73 -18.72 2.07
CA TYR A 208 9.07 -19.86 2.72
C TYR A 208 8.82 -20.97 1.71
N VAL A 209 9.09 -22.22 2.09
CA VAL A 209 8.83 -23.41 1.28
C VAL A 209 7.55 -24.10 1.75
N GLY A 210 6.47 -23.95 0.97
CA GLY A 210 5.17 -24.56 1.22
C GLY A 210 5.05 -26.01 0.79
N GLN A 211 6.10 -26.82 0.93
CA GLN A 211 6.03 -28.28 0.80
C GLN A 211 5.84 -28.94 2.17
N ALA A 212 5.43 -30.21 2.20
CA ALA A 212 5.30 -30.97 3.46
C ALA A 212 6.63 -31.12 4.20
N THR A 213 6.62 -31.28 5.52
CA THR A 213 7.83 -31.53 6.32
C THR A 213 8.60 -32.75 5.81
N GLY A 214 9.94 -32.68 5.80
CA GLY A 214 10.82 -33.76 5.31
C GLY A 214 11.05 -33.77 3.80
N THR A 215 10.56 -32.75 3.09
CA THR A 215 10.79 -32.53 1.65
C THR A 215 11.77 -31.37 1.44
N THR A 216 12.29 -31.20 0.22
CA THR A 216 13.27 -30.15 -0.09
C THR A 216 13.05 -29.51 -1.46
N VAL A 217 13.63 -28.33 -1.65
CA VAL A 217 13.77 -27.66 -2.95
C VAL A 217 14.94 -26.69 -2.96
N HIS A 218 15.61 -26.58 -4.11
CA HIS A 218 16.57 -25.52 -4.33
C HIS A 218 15.88 -24.25 -4.80
N VAL A 219 16.28 -23.12 -4.20
CA VAL A 219 15.80 -21.78 -4.54
C VAL A 219 16.98 -20.97 -5.05
N ILE A 220 16.79 -20.35 -6.21
CA ILE A 220 17.78 -19.52 -6.89
C ILE A 220 17.13 -18.16 -7.12
N ILE A 221 17.80 -17.08 -6.77
CA ILE A 221 17.30 -15.72 -6.96
C ILE A 221 18.36 -14.89 -7.67
N ASP A 222 17.99 -14.43 -8.85
CA ASP A 222 18.75 -13.47 -9.64
C ASP A 222 18.07 -12.10 -9.53
N VAL A 223 18.83 -11.03 -9.31
CA VAL A 223 18.33 -9.64 -9.25
C VAL A 223 18.64 -8.92 -10.55
N ASN A 224 17.73 -8.07 -11.01
CA ASN A 224 17.91 -7.22 -12.20
C ASN A 224 17.64 -5.72 -11.95
N GLY A 225 17.22 -5.35 -10.74
CA GLY A 225 17.06 -3.95 -10.35
C GLY A 225 16.45 -3.80 -8.96
N TYR A 226 16.31 -2.56 -8.51
CA TYR A 226 15.75 -2.22 -7.20
C TYR A 226 14.89 -0.95 -7.26
N PHE A 227 14.13 -0.72 -6.20
CA PHE A 227 13.29 0.46 -6.00
C PHE A 227 13.71 1.22 -4.74
N GLU A 228 13.97 2.52 -4.84
CA GLU A 228 14.25 3.41 -3.70
C GLU A 228 13.77 4.84 -3.92
#